data_AF-A0A6P2APY2-F1
#
_entry.id   AF-A0A6P2APY2-F1
#
_cell.length_a   1.000
_cell.length_b   1.000
_cell.length_c   1.000
_cell.angle_alpha   90.00
_cell.angle_beta   90.00
_cell.angle_gamma   90.00
#
_symmetry.space_group_name_H-M   'P 1'
#
loop_
_entity.id
_entity.type
_entity.pdbx_description
1 polymer ?
#
loop_
_entity_poly.entity_id
_entity_poly.type
_entity_poly.pdbx_seq_one_letter_code
_entity_poly.pdbx_strand_id
1 'polypeptide(L)'
;MLMTMIFVALLATAAVLVGAGFLHLLPRLGKIGRACGGAFCRAPALDLAVTYFLIVPPVCAVIFAGWPGLLGSVVGQIIGLQIWVFLHEFANRSARRGPRIVKTLNRIVGRWRNHLALWVTAIVVPIFWVIRVAQIFIYPALSWLVALPRYRHAEWVNVSRQKFDGLIGHDLIWCLYCDWMTGVWSLGSEMLRNVESFWCPIRFYDDKKCENCRIDFPDVAGTPGAPGWVPADSTMAEVSELLEQQYAPKGDNGWFGHPARLTVNGEPISTDSPKK
;
A
#
# COMPACT_ATOMS: atom_id res chain seq x y z
N MET A 1 -21.13 8.72 -29.21
CA MET A 1 -19.79 8.66 -28.57
C MET A 1 -19.54 9.83 -27.62
N LEU A 2 -19.48 11.08 -28.09
CA LEU A 2 -19.24 12.26 -27.25
C LEU A 2 -20.29 12.42 -26.14
N MET A 3 -21.58 12.32 -26.47
CA MET A 3 -22.68 12.42 -25.50
C MET A 3 -22.59 11.34 -24.40
N THR A 4 -22.28 10.10 -24.77
CA THR A 4 -22.04 8.99 -23.84
C THR A 4 -20.89 9.29 -22.88
N MET A 5 -19.77 9.79 -23.42
CA MET A 5 -18.60 10.15 -22.62
C MET A 5 -18.92 11.27 -21.62
N ILE A 6 -19.62 12.32 -22.06
CA ILE A 6 -20.05 13.43 -21.19
C ILE A 6 -20.98 12.92 -20.09
N PHE A 7 -21.97 12.10 -20.44
CA PHE A 7 -22.91 11.53 -19.47
C PHE A 7 -22.19 10.70 -18.40
N VAL A 8 -21.27 9.81 -18.81
CA VAL A 8 -20.47 9.00 -17.88
C VAL A 8 -19.56 9.88 -17.02
N ALA A 9 -18.96 10.93 -17.59
CA ALA A 9 -18.14 11.87 -16.83
C ALA A 9 -18.93 12.59 -15.73
N LEU A 10 -20.18 13.00 -16.03
CA LEU A 10 -21.06 13.61 -15.04
C LEU A 10 -21.44 12.62 -13.93
N LEU A 11 -21.75 11.37 -14.28
CA LEU A 11 -22.06 10.32 -13.30
C LEU A 11 -20.86 10.01 -12.40
N ALA A 12 -19.66 9.84 -12.97
CA ALA A 12 -18.44 9.59 -12.21
C ALA A 12 -18.08 10.78 -11.31
N THR A 13 -18.24 12.01 -11.80
CA THR A 13 -18.10 13.25 -11.00
C THR A 13 -19.05 13.21 -9.79
N ALA A 14 -20.33 12.93 -10.03
CA ALA A 14 -21.34 12.87 -8.97
C ALA A 14 -21.02 11.77 -7.96
N ALA A 15 -20.63 10.58 -8.42
CA ALA A 15 -20.25 9.46 -7.55
C ALA A 15 -19.09 9.84 -6.61
N VAL A 16 -18.02 10.45 -7.15
CA VAL A 16 -16.89 10.93 -6.33
C VAL A 16 -17.35 11.94 -5.29
N LEU A 17 -18.16 12.93 -5.67
CA LEU A 17 -18.62 13.96 -4.74
C LEU A 17 -19.55 13.41 -3.66
N VAL A 18 -20.47 12.51 -4.02
CA VAL A 18 -21.38 11.84 -3.08
C VAL A 18 -20.61 10.97 -2.10
N GLY A 19 -19.69 10.14 -2.59
CA GLY A 19 -18.85 9.30 -1.72
C GLY A 19 -18.00 10.13 -0.77
N ALA A 20 -17.39 11.21 -1.26
CA ALA A 20 -16.59 12.10 -0.42
C ALA A 20 -17.47 12.80 0.62
N GLY A 21 -18.65 13.27 0.24
CA GLY A 21 -19.65 13.85 1.14
C GLY A 21 -20.07 12.87 2.24
N PHE A 22 -20.35 11.61 1.87
CA PHE A 22 -20.65 10.55 2.82
C PHE A 22 -19.53 10.35 3.86
N LEU A 23 -18.27 10.27 3.42
CA LEU A 23 -17.13 10.13 4.33
C LEU A 23 -16.96 11.35 5.26
N HIS A 24 -17.26 12.57 4.79
CA HIS A 24 -17.26 13.78 5.63
C HIS A 24 -18.39 13.79 6.66
N LEU A 25 -19.54 13.19 6.34
CA LEU A 25 -20.69 13.12 7.24
C LEU A 25 -20.51 12.06 8.33
N LEU A 26 -19.81 10.96 8.04
CA LEU A 26 -19.62 9.84 8.98
C LEU A 26 -19.18 10.31 10.39
N PRO A 27 -18.10 11.08 10.59
CA PRO A 27 -17.69 11.50 11.93
C PRO A 27 -18.70 12.38 12.67
N ARG A 28 -19.65 13.00 11.94
CA ARG A 28 -20.69 13.88 12.50
C ARG A 28 -21.90 13.11 13.03
N LEU A 29 -22.04 11.82 12.71
CA LEU A 29 -23.13 10.96 13.18
C LEU A 29 -22.91 10.37 14.59
N GLY A 30 -22.17 11.09 15.45
CA GLY A 30 -21.91 10.67 16.83
C GLY A 30 -20.88 9.55 16.97
N LYS A 31 -21.00 8.73 18.03
CA LYS A 31 -20.01 7.68 18.37
C LYS A 31 -19.90 6.60 17.30
N ILE A 32 -21.04 6.12 16.80
CA ILE A 32 -21.09 5.09 15.76
C ILE A 32 -20.46 5.61 14.47
N GLY A 33 -20.82 6.83 14.05
CA GLY A 33 -20.24 7.47 12.89
C GLY A 33 -18.72 7.62 12.94
N ARG A 34 -18.17 8.03 14.10
CA ARG A 34 -16.71 8.08 14.31
C ARG A 34 -16.06 6.70 14.28
N ALA A 35 -16.71 5.67 14.82
CA ALA A 35 -16.20 4.30 14.74
C ALA A 35 -16.16 3.80 13.29
N CYS A 36 -17.21 4.05 12.52
CA CYS A 36 -17.25 3.74 11.08
C CYS A 36 -16.19 4.51 10.30
N GLY A 37 -16.04 5.82 10.55
CA GLY A 37 -14.98 6.63 9.94
C GLY A 37 -13.59 6.08 10.26
N GLY A 38 -13.35 5.72 11.52
CA GLY A 38 -12.10 5.08 11.96
C GLY A 38 -11.89 3.67 11.38
N ALA A 39 -12.93 2.97 10.96
CA ALA A 39 -12.81 1.72 10.21
C ALA A 39 -12.34 2.00 8.77
N PHE A 40 -12.93 2.98 8.08
CA PHE A 40 -12.51 3.39 6.73
C PHE A 40 -11.09 3.97 6.67
N CYS A 41 -10.47 4.25 7.81
CA CYS A 41 -9.06 4.64 7.88
C CYS A 41 -8.08 3.46 7.90
N ARG A 42 -8.53 2.20 7.90
CA ARG A 42 -7.67 1.03 8.00
C ARG A 42 -8.21 -0.15 7.21
N ALA A 43 -7.33 -1.01 6.71
CA ALA A 43 -7.74 -2.25 6.08
C ALA A 43 -8.56 -3.13 7.06
N PRO A 44 -9.59 -3.85 6.58
CA PRO A 44 -10.01 -3.95 5.17
C PRO A 44 -10.99 -2.86 4.71
N ALA A 45 -11.62 -2.10 5.61
CA ALA A 45 -12.65 -1.12 5.20
C ALA A 45 -12.09 0.03 4.36
N LEU A 46 -10.84 0.44 4.58
CA LEU A 46 -10.12 1.36 3.69
C LEU A 46 -10.07 0.85 2.25
N ASP A 47 -9.86 -0.46 2.04
CA ASP A 47 -9.78 -1.06 0.70
C ASP A 47 -11.11 -0.89 -0.05
N LEU A 48 -12.25 -0.90 0.65
CA LEU A 48 -13.56 -0.62 0.06
C LEU A 48 -13.68 0.83 -0.41
N ALA A 49 -13.22 1.79 0.39
CA ALA A 49 -13.23 3.20 0.00
C ALA A 49 -12.32 3.45 -1.22
N VAL A 50 -11.10 2.92 -1.18
CA VAL A 50 -10.13 3.01 -2.29
C VAL A 50 -10.72 2.39 -3.57
N THR A 51 -11.30 1.19 -3.47
CA THR A 51 -11.94 0.50 -4.60
C THR A 51 -13.13 1.27 -5.14
N TYR A 52 -13.98 1.82 -4.26
CA TYR A 52 -15.11 2.67 -4.65
C TYR A 52 -14.67 3.89 -5.44
N PHE A 53 -13.66 4.64 -4.97
CA PHE A 53 -13.28 5.87 -5.66
C PHE A 53 -12.48 5.63 -6.94
N LEU A 54 -11.66 4.58 -6.99
CA LEU A 54 -10.68 4.41 -8.05
C LEU A 54 -11.08 3.40 -9.11
N ILE A 55 -11.77 2.31 -8.73
CA ILE A 55 -11.94 1.13 -9.58
C ILE A 55 -13.38 0.96 -10.03
N VAL A 56 -14.35 1.13 -9.13
CA VAL A 56 -15.77 0.93 -9.45
C VAL A 56 -16.22 1.81 -10.64
N PRO A 57 -15.96 3.13 -10.65
CA PRO A 57 -16.39 3.97 -11.77
C PRO A 57 -15.80 3.56 -13.13
N PRO A 58 -14.49 3.34 -13.33
CA PRO A 58 -13.97 2.98 -14.63
C PRO A 58 -14.38 1.57 -15.06
N VAL A 59 -14.44 0.60 -14.14
CA VAL A 59 -14.87 -0.77 -14.46
C VAL A 59 -16.33 -0.80 -14.91
N CYS A 60 -17.24 -0.19 -14.13
CA CYS A 60 -18.65 -0.11 -14.53
C CYS A 60 -18.79 0.65 -15.86
N ALA A 61 -18.07 1.74 -16.05
CA ALA A 61 -18.15 2.53 -17.28
C ALA A 61 -17.66 1.76 -18.52
N VAL A 62 -16.59 0.96 -18.41
CA VAL A 62 -16.13 0.08 -19.49
C VAL A 62 -17.20 -0.96 -19.83
N ILE A 63 -17.79 -1.60 -18.81
CA ILE A 63 -18.81 -2.65 -19.02
C ILE A 63 -20.03 -2.09 -19.76
N PHE A 64 -20.53 -0.91 -19.38
CA PHE A 64 -21.77 -0.36 -19.94
C PHE A 64 -21.59 0.51 -21.18
N ALA A 65 -20.41 1.11 -21.38
CA ALA A 65 -20.19 2.11 -22.43
C ALA A 65 -18.85 1.97 -23.16
N GLY A 66 -18.11 0.88 -22.95
CA GLY A 66 -16.83 0.58 -23.62
C GLY A 66 -15.75 1.63 -23.37
N TRP A 67 -14.88 1.84 -24.36
CA TRP A 67 -13.79 2.82 -24.29
C TRP A 67 -14.25 4.27 -24.05
N PRO A 68 -15.33 4.78 -24.70
CA PRO A 68 -15.87 6.10 -24.37
C PRO A 68 -16.32 6.21 -22.91
N GLY A 69 -16.86 5.13 -22.36
CA GLY A 69 -17.19 5.03 -20.94
C GLY A 69 -15.95 5.15 -20.05
N LEU A 70 -14.91 4.38 -20.33
CA LEU A 70 -13.65 4.45 -19.58
C LEU A 70 -13.08 5.87 -19.52
N LEU A 71 -12.93 6.50 -20.69
CA LEU A 71 -12.40 7.85 -20.80
C LEU A 71 -13.29 8.86 -20.07
N GLY A 72 -14.61 8.76 -20.25
CA GLY A 72 -15.58 9.60 -19.55
C GLY A 72 -15.44 9.45 -18.03
N SER A 73 -15.30 8.22 -17.54
CA SER A 73 -15.18 7.93 -16.11
C SER A 73 -13.92 8.52 -15.50
N VAL A 74 -12.76 8.35 -16.14
CA VAL A 74 -11.49 8.95 -15.71
C VAL A 74 -11.57 10.47 -15.68
N VAL A 75 -12.10 11.09 -16.75
CA VAL A 75 -12.29 12.54 -16.82
C VAL A 75 -13.23 13.01 -15.69
N GLY A 76 -14.33 12.30 -15.46
CA GLY A 76 -15.28 12.61 -14.40
C GLY A 76 -14.68 12.48 -13.00
N GLN A 77 -13.87 11.46 -12.74
CA GLN A 77 -13.15 11.31 -11.47
C GLN A 77 -12.17 12.46 -11.25
N ILE A 78 -11.43 12.88 -12.29
CA ILE A 78 -10.53 14.04 -12.22
C ILE A 78 -11.33 15.30 -11.89
N ILE A 79 -12.42 15.57 -12.59
CA ILE A 79 -13.28 16.74 -12.36
C ILE A 79 -13.85 16.70 -10.94
N GLY A 80 -14.42 15.58 -10.49
CA GLY A 80 -14.96 15.40 -9.15
C GLY A 80 -13.92 15.64 -8.06
N LEU A 81 -12.70 15.12 -8.25
CA LEU A 81 -11.58 15.39 -7.36
C LEU A 81 -11.23 16.88 -7.31
N GLN A 82 -11.13 17.56 -8.46
CA GLN A 82 -10.81 19.00 -8.50
C GLN A 82 -11.90 19.83 -7.82
N ILE A 83 -13.18 19.52 -8.07
CA ILE A 83 -14.31 20.18 -7.40
C ILE A 83 -14.22 19.98 -5.89
N TRP A 84 -14.01 18.74 -5.43
CA TRP A 84 -13.86 18.45 -4.01
C TRP A 84 -12.68 19.20 -3.40
N VAL A 85 -11.51 19.21 -4.06
CA VAL A 85 -10.32 19.93 -3.59
C VAL A 85 -10.65 21.42 -3.43
N PHE A 86 -11.26 22.03 -4.46
CA PHE A 86 -11.64 23.44 -4.42
C PHE A 86 -12.60 23.74 -3.26
N LEU A 87 -13.66 22.95 -3.10
CA LEU A 87 -14.64 23.12 -2.04
C LEU A 87 -14.01 22.92 -0.65
N HIS A 88 -13.16 21.91 -0.49
CA HIS A 88 -12.46 21.62 0.76
C HIS A 88 -11.49 22.75 1.15
N GLU A 89 -10.74 23.29 0.18
CA GLU A 89 -9.87 24.44 0.43
C GLU A 89 -10.65 25.73 0.73
N PHE A 90 -11.81 25.90 0.10
CA PHE A 90 -12.68 27.04 0.35
C PHE A 90 -13.33 26.98 1.74
N ALA A 91 -13.72 25.79 2.21
CA ALA A 91 -14.23 25.57 3.56
C ALA A 91 -13.16 25.81 4.63
N ASN A 92 -11.88 25.62 4.30
CA ASN A 92 -10.75 25.74 5.22
C ASN A 92 -9.85 26.95 4.89
N ARG A 93 -10.43 28.15 4.85
CA ARG A 93 -9.73 29.38 4.41
C ARG A 93 -8.49 29.72 5.24
N SER A 94 -8.52 29.47 6.55
CA SER A 94 -7.38 29.75 7.45
C SER A 94 -6.17 28.93 7.04
N ALA A 95 -6.33 27.60 6.95
CA ALA A 95 -5.29 26.68 6.49
C ALA A 95 -4.86 26.97 5.04
N ARG A 96 -5.79 27.37 4.16
CA ARG A 96 -5.48 27.75 2.77
C ARG A 96 -4.52 28.93 2.67
N ARG A 97 -4.62 29.91 3.57
CA ARG A 97 -3.73 31.08 3.61
C ARG A 97 -2.37 30.76 4.21
N GLY A 98 -2.30 29.77 5.10
CA GLY A 98 -1.08 29.35 5.79
C GLY A 98 -0.05 28.59 4.93
N PRO A 99 0.99 28.03 5.59
CA PRO A 99 2.01 27.18 4.99
C PRO A 99 1.40 25.93 4.37
N ARG A 100 1.87 25.56 3.16
CA ARG A 100 1.37 24.40 2.41
C ARG A 100 2.48 23.71 1.64
N ILE A 101 2.39 22.39 1.52
CA ILE A 101 3.35 21.58 0.76
C ILE A 101 3.29 22.01 -0.71
N VAL A 102 2.11 22.09 -1.32
CA VAL A 102 1.98 22.51 -2.73
C VAL A 102 2.56 23.89 -2.99
N LYS A 103 2.41 24.86 -2.07
CA LYS A 103 2.99 26.22 -2.24
C LYS A 103 4.51 26.16 -2.20
N THR A 104 5.04 25.39 -1.26
CA THR A 104 6.49 25.22 -1.06
C THR A 104 7.11 24.51 -2.26
N LEU A 105 6.54 23.39 -2.71
CA LEU A 105 7.02 22.66 -3.89
C LEU A 105 6.87 23.48 -5.17
N ASN A 106 5.77 24.21 -5.36
CA ASN A 106 5.61 25.11 -6.50
C ASN A 106 6.69 26.18 -6.56
N ARG A 107 7.17 26.67 -5.41
CA ARG A 107 8.29 27.62 -5.32
C ARG A 107 9.64 26.95 -5.64
N ILE A 108 9.87 25.72 -5.17
CA ILE A 108 11.15 25.01 -5.35
C ILE A 108 11.32 24.53 -6.79
N VAL A 109 10.33 23.81 -7.34
CA VAL A 109 10.45 23.13 -8.64
C VAL A 109 9.64 23.79 -9.76
N GLY A 110 8.84 24.80 -9.44
CA GLY A 110 7.92 25.44 -10.39
C GLY A 110 6.56 24.75 -10.43
N ARG A 111 5.50 25.56 -10.58
CA ARG A 111 4.10 25.09 -10.51
C ARG A 111 3.77 24.02 -11.55
N TRP A 112 4.19 24.21 -12.81
CA TRP A 112 3.91 23.25 -13.88
C TRP A 112 4.60 21.91 -13.68
N ARG A 113 5.88 21.92 -13.29
CA ARG A 113 6.66 20.70 -13.03
C ARG A 113 6.07 19.93 -11.85
N ASN A 114 5.70 20.62 -10.77
CA ASN A 114 5.06 19.99 -9.62
C ASN A 114 3.72 19.33 -10.02
N HIS A 115 2.83 20.06 -10.70
CA HIS A 115 1.54 19.49 -11.11
C HIS A 115 1.68 18.33 -12.10
N LEU A 116 2.58 18.42 -13.08
CA LEU A 116 2.80 17.33 -14.02
C LEU A 116 3.36 16.09 -13.31
N ALA A 117 4.34 16.25 -12.42
CA ALA A 117 4.91 15.15 -11.64
C ALA A 117 3.84 14.41 -10.83
N LEU A 118 2.91 15.15 -10.21
CA LEU A 118 1.79 14.57 -9.46
C LEU A 118 0.89 13.72 -10.36
N TRP A 119 0.52 14.22 -11.55
CA TRP A 119 -0.33 13.48 -12.48
C TRP A 119 0.36 12.27 -13.11
N VAL A 120 1.65 12.38 -13.43
CA VAL A 120 2.44 11.23 -13.89
C VAL A 120 2.47 10.15 -12.82
N THR A 121 2.69 10.54 -11.55
CA THR A 121 2.72 9.60 -10.43
C THR A 121 1.34 8.95 -10.22
N ALA A 122 0.24 9.68 -10.39
CA ALA A 122 -1.12 9.15 -10.23
C ALA A 122 -1.44 7.96 -11.17
N ILE A 123 -0.69 7.77 -12.26
CA ILE A 123 -0.84 6.63 -13.16
C ILE A 123 -0.52 5.29 -12.47
N VAL A 124 0.31 5.28 -11.42
CA VAL A 124 0.68 4.06 -10.71
C VAL A 124 -0.42 3.54 -9.77
N VAL A 125 -1.42 4.38 -9.45
CA VAL A 125 -2.54 4.04 -8.57
C VAL A 125 -3.19 2.68 -8.89
N PRO A 126 -3.61 2.38 -10.14
CA PRO A 126 -4.17 1.07 -10.48
C PRO A 126 -3.21 -0.10 -10.23
N ILE A 127 -1.90 0.10 -10.41
CA ILE A 127 -0.89 -0.94 -10.15
C ILE A 127 -0.85 -1.28 -8.67
N PHE A 128 -0.87 -0.27 -7.79
CA PHE A 128 -0.93 -0.48 -6.34
C PHE A 128 -2.23 -1.16 -5.90
N TRP A 129 -3.35 -0.89 -6.58
CA TRP A 129 -4.59 -1.61 -6.31
C TRP A 129 -4.48 -3.09 -6.70
N VAL A 130 -3.85 -3.42 -7.83
CA VAL A 130 -3.60 -4.82 -8.22
C VAL A 130 -2.68 -5.53 -7.22
N ILE A 131 -1.59 -4.87 -6.77
CA ILE A 131 -0.74 -5.39 -5.69
C ILE A 131 -1.59 -5.65 -4.45
N ARG A 132 -2.49 -4.72 -4.09
CA ARG A 132 -3.36 -4.88 -2.93
C ARG A 132 -4.31 -6.08 -3.06
N VAL A 133 -4.87 -6.33 -4.25
CA VAL A 133 -5.67 -7.53 -4.54
C VAL A 133 -4.83 -8.79 -4.35
N ALA A 134 -3.59 -8.83 -4.86
CA ALA A 134 -2.68 -9.95 -4.66
C ALA A 134 -2.40 -10.23 -3.18
N GLN A 135 -2.19 -9.18 -2.37
CA GLN A 135 -2.01 -9.32 -0.91
C GLN A 135 -3.25 -9.90 -0.21
N ILE A 136 -4.46 -9.61 -0.70
CA ILE A 136 -5.71 -10.07 -0.09
C ILE A 136 -6.05 -11.50 -0.49
N PHE A 137 -5.74 -11.92 -1.71
CA PHE A 137 -6.17 -13.23 -2.23
C PHE A 137 -5.03 -14.24 -2.44
N ILE A 138 -3.88 -13.80 -2.95
CA ILE A 138 -2.76 -14.70 -3.29
C ILE A 138 -1.97 -15.05 -2.03
N TYR A 139 -1.55 -14.06 -1.25
CA TYR A 139 -0.71 -14.32 -0.08
C TYR A 139 -1.40 -15.20 0.99
N PRO A 140 -2.70 -15.01 1.32
CA PRO A 140 -3.38 -15.92 2.24
C PRO A 140 -3.50 -17.36 1.72
N ALA A 141 -3.64 -17.55 0.40
CA ALA A 141 -3.61 -18.87 -0.21
C ALA A 141 -2.23 -19.53 -0.03
N LEU A 142 -1.14 -18.77 -0.24
CA LEU A 142 0.22 -19.25 0.04
C LEU A 142 0.43 -19.55 1.52
N SER A 143 -0.03 -18.66 2.41
CA SER A 143 0.07 -18.85 3.87
C SER A 143 -0.67 -20.11 4.33
N TRP A 144 -1.78 -20.47 3.68
CA TRP A 144 -2.50 -21.70 3.97
C TRP A 144 -1.78 -22.94 3.43
N LEU A 145 -1.20 -22.87 2.24
CA LEU A 145 -0.53 -24.00 1.59
C LEU A 145 0.82 -24.36 2.22
N VAL A 146 1.64 -23.35 2.52
CA VAL A 146 3.04 -23.55 2.94
C VAL A 146 3.34 -22.88 4.28
N ALA A 147 2.32 -22.59 5.09
CA ALA A 147 2.46 -22.07 6.45
C ALA A 147 3.29 -20.77 6.57
N LEU A 148 3.21 -19.87 5.58
CA LEU A 148 3.83 -18.54 5.71
C LEU A 148 3.17 -17.72 6.84
N PRO A 149 3.91 -16.78 7.47
CA PRO A 149 3.37 -15.91 8.51
C PRO A 149 2.16 -15.10 8.04
N ARG A 150 1.18 -14.92 8.92
CA ARG A 150 0.00 -14.09 8.63
C ARG A 150 0.18 -12.69 9.19
N TYR A 151 -0.21 -11.69 8.41
CA TYR A 151 -0.08 -10.28 8.80
C TYR A 151 -1.42 -9.63 9.10
N ARG A 152 -1.45 -8.77 10.12
CA ARG A 152 -2.61 -7.90 10.40
C ARG A 152 -2.56 -6.69 9.47
N HIS A 153 -3.26 -6.76 8.34
CA HIS A 153 -3.18 -5.74 7.29
C HIS A 153 -3.43 -4.30 7.79
N ALA A 154 -4.26 -4.11 8.83
CA ALA A 154 -4.55 -2.79 9.40
C ALA A 154 -3.31 -2.09 10.00
N GLU A 155 -2.30 -2.83 10.45
CA GLU A 155 -1.05 -2.28 11.01
C GLU A 155 -0.14 -1.69 9.92
N TRP A 156 -0.33 -2.13 8.68
CA TRP A 156 0.48 -1.72 7.54
C TRP A 156 -0.28 -0.76 6.62
N VAL A 157 -1.50 -1.13 6.26
CA VAL A 157 -2.37 -0.41 5.33
C VAL A 157 -3.43 0.35 6.12
N ASN A 158 -3.07 1.56 6.51
CA ASN A 158 -3.96 2.52 7.13
C ASN A 158 -3.64 3.94 6.65
N VAL A 159 -4.60 4.84 6.82
CA VAL A 159 -4.42 6.27 6.60
C VAL A 159 -4.57 7.00 7.93
N SER A 160 -3.56 7.79 8.25
CA SER A 160 -3.41 8.51 9.52
C SER A 160 -3.25 10.02 9.31
N ARG A 161 -2.99 10.45 8.08
CA ARG A 161 -2.62 11.84 7.75
C ARG A 161 -3.75 12.85 7.94
N GLN A 162 -5.00 12.42 8.06
CA GLN A 162 -6.10 13.29 8.51
C GLN A 162 -5.93 13.84 9.94
N LYS A 163 -4.94 13.37 10.70
CA LYS A 163 -4.59 13.87 12.04
C LYS A 163 -3.64 15.07 12.02
N PHE A 164 -3.03 15.41 10.88
CA PHE A 164 -2.13 16.55 10.80
C PHE A 164 -2.94 17.82 10.49
N ASP A 165 -2.97 18.74 11.46
CA ASP A 165 -3.71 19.99 11.34
C ASP A 165 -3.19 20.83 10.17
N GLY A 166 -4.12 21.30 9.34
CA GLY A 166 -3.82 22.14 8.17
C GLY A 166 -3.66 21.40 6.84
N LEU A 167 -3.69 20.07 6.81
CA LEU A 167 -3.79 19.33 5.54
C LEU A 167 -5.18 19.50 4.92
N ILE A 168 -5.22 20.15 3.77
CA ILE A 168 -6.46 20.43 3.04
C ILE A 168 -6.27 20.23 1.53
N GLY A 169 -7.36 19.94 0.82
CA GLY A 169 -7.37 19.95 -0.64
C GLY A 169 -6.34 18.99 -1.23
N HIS A 170 -5.50 19.50 -2.13
CA HIS A 170 -4.44 18.71 -2.77
C HIS A 170 -3.45 18.10 -1.77
N ASP A 171 -3.06 18.84 -0.73
CA ASP A 171 -2.07 18.35 0.23
C ASP A 171 -2.64 17.15 1.00
N LEU A 172 -3.93 17.20 1.36
CA LEU A 172 -4.61 16.09 2.03
C LEU A 172 -4.72 14.86 1.13
N ILE A 173 -5.18 15.02 -0.12
CA ILE A 173 -5.34 13.89 -1.05
C ILE A 173 -3.99 13.22 -1.32
N TRP A 174 -2.93 13.99 -1.53
CA TRP A 174 -1.61 13.41 -1.74
C TRP A 174 -1.02 12.78 -0.50
N CYS A 175 -1.28 13.32 0.68
CA CYS A 175 -0.91 12.65 1.91
C CYS A 175 -1.65 11.31 2.08
N LEU A 176 -2.95 11.24 1.78
CA LEU A 176 -3.72 9.98 1.83
C LEU A 176 -3.18 8.95 0.83
N TYR A 177 -2.88 9.39 -0.39
CA TYR A 177 -2.27 8.57 -1.43
C TYR A 177 -0.91 8.00 -0.99
N CYS A 178 -0.01 8.85 -0.50
CA CYS A 178 1.31 8.42 -0.03
C CYS A 178 1.21 7.46 1.17
N ASP A 179 0.33 7.73 2.14
CA ASP A 179 0.16 6.87 3.33
C ASP A 179 -0.34 5.47 2.93
N TRP A 180 -1.37 5.42 2.06
CA TRP A 180 -1.91 4.16 1.56
C TRP A 180 -0.88 3.37 0.74
N MET A 181 -0.24 3.99 -0.25
CA MET A 181 0.73 3.29 -1.10
C MET A 181 1.95 2.80 -0.33
N THR A 182 2.47 3.62 0.59
CA THR A 182 3.63 3.22 1.39
C THR A 182 3.26 2.00 2.23
N GLY A 183 2.07 2.00 2.85
CA GLY A 183 1.56 0.83 3.56
C GLY A 183 1.41 -0.41 2.68
N VAL A 184 0.86 -0.25 1.46
CA VAL A 184 0.74 -1.36 0.49
C VAL A 184 2.11 -1.87 0.07
N TRP A 185 3.06 -1.00 -0.24
CA TRP A 185 4.41 -1.39 -0.63
C TRP A 185 5.12 -2.11 0.51
N SER A 186 5.13 -1.54 1.71
CA SER A 186 5.79 -2.14 2.88
C SER A 186 5.22 -3.51 3.24
N LEU A 187 3.89 -3.68 3.21
CA LEU A 187 3.27 -4.99 3.42
C LEU A 187 3.65 -5.98 2.31
N GLY A 188 3.67 -5.51 1.07
CA GLY A 188 4.05 -6.32 -0.09
C GLY A 188 5.49 -6.79 -0.02
N SER A 189 6.42 -5.92 0.36
CA SER A 189 7.82 -6.25 0.59
C SER A 189 7.96 -7.28 1.71
N GLU A 190 7.26 -7.11 2.83
CA GLU A 190 7.31 -8.09 3.93
C GLU A 190 6.76 -9.46 3.51
N MET A 191 5.65 -9.50 2.77
CA MET A 191 5.10 -10.72 2.19
C MET A 191 6.09 -11.37 1.20
N LEU A 192 6.69 -10.57 0.32
CA LEU A 192 7.64 -11.03 -0.69
C LEU A 192 8.92 -11.58 -0.07
N ARG A 193 9.44 -10.99 1.02
CA ARG A 193 10.57 -11.55 1.78
C ARG A 193 10.32 -12.99 2.15
N ASN A 194 9.18 -13.29 2.77
CA ASN A 194 8.84 -14.68 3.14
C ASN A 194 8.80 -15.61 1.92
N VAL A 195 8.25 -15.13 0.80
CA VAL A 195 8.13 -15.93 -0.42
C VAL A 195 9.51 -16.23 -1.01
N GLU A 196 10.38 -15.24 -1.15
CA GLU A 196 11.71 -15.40 -1.73
C GLU A 196 12.60 -16.30 -0.86
N SER A 197 12.63 -16.06 0.45
CA SER A 197 13.43 -16.88 1.39
C SER A 197 12.93 -18.32 1.48
N PHE A 198 11.63 -18.55 1.24
CA PHE A 198 11.04 -19.90 1.26
C PHE A 198 11.36 -20.68 -0.02
N TRP A 199 11.23 -20.05 -1.18
CA TRP A 199 11.38 -20.75 -2.46
C TRP A 199 12.82 -20.84 -2.98
N CYS A 200 13.63 -19.82 -2.77
CA CYS A 200 14.94 -19.73 -3.42
C CYS A 200 15.94 -18.92 -2.58
N PRO A 201 16.48 -19.47 -1.48
CA PRO A 201 17.48 -18.80 -0.65
C PRO A 201 18.88 -18.86 -1.29
N ILE A 202 18.98 -18.46 -2.56
CA ILE A 202 20.22 -18.44 -3.36
C ILE A 202 20.53 -17.00 -3.71
N ARG A 203 21.75 -16.56 -3.42
CA ARG A 203 22.21 -15.21 -3.79
C ARG A 203 22.20 -15.03 -5.30
N PHE A 204 21.94 -13.81 -5.74
CA PHE A 204 22.07 -13.47 -7.14
C PHE A 204 23.54 -13.46 -7.55
N TYR A 205 23.80 -13.81 -8.82
CA TYR A 205 25.14 -13.80 -9.40
C TYR A 205 25.82 -12.42 -9.37
N ASP A 206 25.03 -11.35 -9.44
CA ASP A 206 25.51 -9.97 -9.36
C ASP A 206 25.55 -9.49 -7.89
N ASP A 207 26.76 -9.29 -7.37
CA ASP A 207 26.98 -8.75 -6.02
C ASP A 207 26.29 -7.40 -5.81
N LYS A 208 26.23 -6.54 -6.85
CA LYS A 208 25.58 -5.24 -6.72
C LYS A 208 24.08 -5.38 -6.55
N LYS A 209 23.47 -6.38 -7.20
CA LYS A 209 22.06 -6.72 -6.99
C LYS A 209 21.85 -7.18 -5.55
N CYS A 210 22.68 -8.08 -5.03
CA CYS A 210 22.60 -8.52 -3.64
C CYS A 210 22.74 -7.35 -2.65
N GLU A 211 23.69 -6.43 -2.91
CA GLU A 211 23.88 -5.25 -2.07
C GLU A 211 22.65 -4.33 -2.06
N ASN A 212 22.04 -4.10 -3.22
CA ASN A 212 20.81 -3.30 -3.31
C ASN A 212 19.63 -4.00 -2.62
N CYS A 213 19.52 -5.32 -2.80
CA CYS A 213 18.44 -6.12 -2.23
C CYS A 213 18.52 -6.24 -0.71
N ARG A 214 19.71 -6.18 -0.07
CA ARG A 214 19.82 -6.37 1.39
C ARG A 214 19.00 -5.39 2.22
N ILE A 215 18.66 -4.22 1.66
CA ILE A 215 17.81 -3.22 2.32
C ILE A 215 16.41 -3.80 2.56
N ASP A 216 15.89 -4.51 1.56
CA ASP A 216 14.57 -5.12 1.57
C ASP A 216 14.61 -6.62 1.87
N PHE A 217 15.75 -7.30 1.79
CA PHE A 217 15.91 -8.73 2.01
C PHE A 217 17.18 -8.95 2.85
N PRO A 218 17.12 -8.63 4.16
CA PRO A 218 18.32 -8.62 5.01
C PRO A 218 18.95 -10.01 5.15
N ASP A 219 18.16 -11.07 5.01
CA ASP A 219 18.60 -12.46 5.03
C ASP A 219 19.38 -12.90 3.78
N VAL A 220 19.44 -12.09 2.72
CA VAL A 220 20.39 -12.33 1.61
C VAL A 220 21.83 -12.37 2.15
N ALA A 221 22.16 -11.46 3.06
CA ALA A 221 23.48 -11.39 3.71
C ALA A 221 23.54 -12.18 5.04
N GLY A 222 22.38 -12.59 5.56
CA GLY A 222 22.22 -13.15 6.90
C GLY A 222 21.87 -12.09 7.94
N THR A 223 21.30 -12.53 9.05
CA THR A 223 20.88 -11.66 10.16
C THR A 223 21.49 -12.14 11.48
N PRO A 224 21.54 -11.29 12.53
CA PRO A 224 21.99 -11.76 13.84
C PRO A 224 21.16 -12.96 14.31
N GLY A 225 21.81 -14.12 14.43
CA GLY A 225 21.16 -15.37 14.85
C GLY A 225 20.54 -16.22 13.74
N ALA A 226 20.66 -15.86 12.45
CA ALA A 226 20.23 -16.69 11.33
C ALA A 226 21.21 -16.64 10.14
N PRO A 227 21.42 -17.77 9.44
CA PRO A 227 22.28 -17.81 8.26
C PRO A 227 21.72 -16.95 7.14
N GLY A 228 22.60 -16.55 6.22
CA GLY A 228 22.19 -15.91 4.98
C GLY A 228 21.83 -16.93 3.90
N TRP A 229 21.36 -16.42 2.77
CA TRP A 229 21.20 -17.21 1.54
C TRP A 229 22.54 -17.79 1.08
N VAL A 230 22.51 -18.96 0.44
CA VAL A 230 23.73 -19.60 -0.06
C VAL A 230 24.35 -18.80 -1.21
N PRO A 231 25.68 -18.83 -1.39
CA PRO A 231 26.36 -18.25 -2.56
C PRO A 231 25.78 -18.69 -3.91
N ALA A 232 25.98 -17.87 -4.95
CA ALA A 232 25.48 -18.16 -6.29
C ALA A 232 26.20 -19.35 -6.97
N ASP A 233 27.40 -19.70 -6.49
CA ASP A 233 28.24 -20.82 -6.94
C ASP A 233 28.13 -22.06 -6.04
N SER A 234 27.19 -22.06 -5.10
CA SER A 234 26.88 -23.20 -4.24
C SER A 234 26.18 -24.35 -4.98
N THR A 235 26.08 -25.49 -4.28
CA THR A 235 25.42 -26.70 -4.78
C THR A 235 23.98 -26.82 -4.28
N MET A 236 23.16 -27.61 -4.97
CA MET A 236 21.79 -27.90 -4.52
C MET A 236 21.74 -28.68 -3.18
N ALA A 237 22.82 -29.36 -2.80
CA ALA A 237 22.92 -29.99 -1.49
C ALA A 237 22.94 -28.94 -0.37
N GLU A 238 23.73 -27.89 -0.53
CA GLU A 238 23.80 -26.76 0.43
C GLU A 238 22.48 -26.00 0.51
N VAL A 239 21.79 -25.81 -0.63
CA VAL A 239 20.44 -25.23 -0.65
C VAL A 239 19.46 -26.09 0.14
N SER A 240 19.48 -27.41 -0.07
CA SER A 240 18.57 -28.34 0.59
C SER A 240 18.82 -28.40 2.10
N GLU A 241 20.08 -28.44 2.51
CA GLU A 241 20.47 -28.39 3.93
C GLU A 241 20.01 -27.09 4.60
N LEU A 242 20.19 -25.94 3.93
CA LEU A 242 19.71 -24.66 4.44
C LEU A 242 18.18 -24.65 4.59
N LEU A 243 17.44 -25.17 3.60
CA LEU A 243 15.98 -25.25 3.67
C LEU A 243 15.51 -26.18 4.80
N GLU A 244 16.13 -27.34 4.97
CA GLU A 244 15.84 -28.26 6.08
C GLU A 244 16.13 -27.59 7.42
N GLN A 245 17.28 -26.94 7.56
CA GLN A 245 17.64 -26.21 8.78
C GLN A 245 16.61 -25.14 9.13
N GLN A 246 16.11 -24.40 8.14
CA GLN A 246 15.24 -23.25 8.34
C GLN A 246 13.75 -23.59 8.45
N TYR A 247 13.29 -24.70 7.85
CA TYR A 247 11.86 -25.00 7.71
C TYR A 247 11.44 -26.39 8.20
N ALA A 248 12.37 -27.30 8.51
CA ALA A 248 12.01 -28.56 9.18
C ALA A 248 11.49 -28.37 10.63
N PRO A 249 11.99 -27.40 11.43
CA PRO A 249 11.40 -27.10 12.73
C PRO A 249 9.92 -26.69 12.58
N LYS A 250 9.02 -27.27 13.38
CA LYS A 250 7.59 -26.96 13.32
C LYS A 250 7.33 -25.50 13.72
N GLY A 251 6.70 -24.73 12.84
CA GLY A 251 6.30 -23.34 13.07
C GLY A 251 5.90 -22.63 11.78
N ASP A 252 5.85 -21.30 11.83
CA ASP A 252 5.61 -20.49 10.64
C ASP A 252 6.88 -20.40 9.76
N ASN A 253 6.68 -20.53 8.44
CA ASN A 253 7.73 -20.49 7.42
C ASN A 253 8.09 -19.04 7.03
N GLY A 254 8.43 -18.23 8.04
CA GLY A 254 8.91 -16.86 7.83
C GLY A 254 10.33 -16.79 7.28
N TRP A 255 10.72 -15.64 6.75
CA TRP A 255 12.09 -15.38 6.26
C TRP A 255 13.15 -15.51 7.38
N PHE A 256 14.45 -15.61 7.03
CA PHE A 256 15.48 -16.00 8.00
C PHE A 256 15.79 -14.89 9.01
N GLY A 257 15.54 -15.16 10.29
CA GLY A 257 15.62 -14.16 11.36
C GLY A 257 14.38 -13.27 11.47
N HIS A 258 13.26 -13.66 10.85
CA HIS A 258 11.96 -13.01 11.06
C HIS A 258 11.65 -12.90 12.57
N PRO A 259 11.18 -11.74 13.09
CA PRO A 259 11.00 -11.52 14.54
C PRO A 259 10.17 -12.59 15.26
N ALA A 260 9.14 -13.15 14.61
CA ALA A 260 8.37 -14.26 15.18
C ALA A 260 9.24 -15.51 15.50
N ARG A 261 10.33 -15.76 14.77
CA ARG A 261 11.32 -16.80 15.06
C ARG A 261 12.30 -16.39 16.16
N LEU A 262 12.46 -15.09 16.38
CA LEU A 262 13.31 -14.53 17.43
C LEU A 262 12.57 -14.39 18.76
N THR A 263 11.31 -14.82 18.86
CA THR A 263 10.52 -14.72 20.08
C THR A 263 9.93 -16.06 20.51
N VAL A 264 9.99 -16.39 21.80
CA VAL A 264 9.22 -17.50 22.42
C VAL A 264 8.20 -16.87 23.36
N ASN A 265 6.90 -17.12 23.13
CA ASN A 265 5.80 -16.50 23.89
C ASN A 265 5.78 -14.95 23.86
N GLY A 266 6.32 -14.33 22.81
CA GLY A 266 6.34 -12.86 22.65
C GLY A 266 7.52 -12.15 23.31
N GLU A 267 8.43 -12.89 23.95
CA GLU A 267 9.69 -12.37 24.48
C GLU A 267 10.86 -12.78 23.56
N PRO A 268 11.90 -11.94 23.37
CA PRO A 268 13.06 -12.30 22.58
C PRO A 268 13.73 -13.57 23.11
N ILE A 269 14.25 -14.42 22.22
CA ILE A 269 15.07 -15.58 22.58
C ILE A 269 16.29 -15.04 23.34
N SER A 270 16.37 -15.32 24.65
CA SER A 270 17.55 -14.99 25.43
C SER A 270 18.76 -15.70 24.80
N THR A 271 19.78 -14.94 24.43
CA THR A 271 21.03 -15.46 23.83
C THR A 271 21.91 -16.25 24.80
N ASP A 272 21.37 -16.63 25.96
CA ASP A 272 22.03 -17.50 26.92
C ASP A 272 21.83 -18.97 26.50
N SER A 273 22.70 -19.44 25.62
CA SER A 273 22.91 -20.88 25.42
C SER A 273 23.21 -21.56 26.77
N PRO A 274 22.56 -22.67 27.14
CA PRO A 274 23.12 -23.51 28.17
C PRO A 274 24.36 -24.17 27.58
N LYS A 275 25.55 -23.82 28.09
CA LYS A 275 26.71 -24.70 27.98
C LYS A 275 26.34 -26.04 28.60
N LYS A 276 26.04 -27.04 27.77
CA LYS A 276 26.25 -28.47 28.07
C LYS A 276 26.56 -29.22 26.79
#